data_AF-A0A101W807-F1
#
_entry.id   AF-A0A101W807-F1
#
_cell.length_a   1.000
_cell.length_b   1.000
_cell.length_c   1.000
_cell.angle_alpha   90.00
_cell.angle_beta   90.00
_cell.angle_gamma   90.00
#
_symmetry.space_group_name_H-M   'P 1'
#
loop_
_entity.id
_entity.type
_entity.pdbx_description
1 polymer ?
#
loop_
_entity_poly.entity_id
_entity_poly.type
_entity_poly.pdbx_seq_one_letter_code
_entity_poly.pdbx_strand_id
1 'polypeptide(L)' 'MNPYKNQSFLKLIVRFSSIFFVVVAILKIIISMFKNGDVSGMITEYFSAENWLPFLTIQLGMSLIYGLLMAGYYKFIKK' A
#
# COMPACT_ATOMS: atom_id res chain seq x y z
N MET A 1 12.00 -6.85 -24.45
CA MET A 1 11.03 -7.84 -23.90
C MET A 1 10.57 -7.31 -22.53
N ASN A 2 9.26 -7.32 -22.24
CA ASN A 2 8.73 -6.76 -20.99
C ASN A 2 9.30 -7.52 -19.77
N PRO A 3 10.06 -6.88 -18.85
CA PRO A 3 10.75 -7.56 -17.74
C PRO A 3 9.79 -8.18 -16.71
N TYR A 4 8.51 -7.84 -16.76
CA TYR A 4 7.47 -8.39 -15.90
C TYR A 4 6.93 -9.73 -16.40
N LYS A 5 6.98 -10.02 -17.70
CA LYS A 5 6.45 -11.28 -18.26
C LYS A 5 7.20 -12.52 -17.79
N ASN A 6 8.52 -12.40 -17.60
CA ASN A 6 9.38 -13.51 -17.17
C ASN A 6 9.38 -13.73 -15.65
N GLN A 7 8.69 -12.90 -14.87
CA GLN A 7 8.65 -13.03 -13.41
C GLN A 7 7.43 -13.85 -12.97
N SER A 8 7.58 -14.56 -11.84
CA SER A 8 6.46 -15.27 -11.22
C SER A 8 5.38 -14.26 -10.81
N PHE A 9 4.12 -14.67 -10.94
CA PHE A 9 2.98 -13.79 -10.67
C PHE A 9 2.97 -13.33 -9.20
N LEU A 10 3.27 -14.24 -8.28
CA LEU A 10 3.41 -13.93 -6.85
C LEU A 10 4.50 -12.90 -6.57
N LYS A 11 5.65 -12.96 -7.27
CA LYS A 11 6.72 -11.97 -7.12
C LYS A 11 6.27 -10.58 -7.58
N LEU A 12 5.48 -10.50 -8.64
CA LEU A 12 4.89 -9.24 -9.10
C LEU A 12 3.87 -8.69 -8.11
N ILE A 13 2.99 -9.54 -7.57
CA ILE A 13 2.02 -9.13 -6.55
C ILE A 13 2.75 -8.52 -5.36
N VAL A 14 3.69 -9.26 -4.76
CA VAL A 14 4.43 -8.78 -3.58
C VAL A 14 5.14 -7.46 -3.89
N ARG A 15 5.77 -7.35 -5.07
CA ARG A 15 6.45 -6.11 -5.49
C ARG A 15 5.50 -4.92 -5.61
N PHE A 16 4.37 -5.08 -6.27
CA PHE A 16 3.43 -3.97 -6.46
C PHE A 16 2.68 -3.64 -5.17
N SER A 17 2.28 -4.65 -4.40
CA SER A 17 1.64 -4.47 -3.09
C SER A 17 2.57 -3.75 -2.11
N SER A 18 3.85 -4.15 -2.01
CA SER A 18 4.77 -3.55 -1.03
C SER A 18 5.08 -2.09 -1.35
N ILE A 19 5.29 -1.76 -2.63
CA ILE A 19 5.52 -0.38 -3.06
C ILE A 19 4.29 0.48 -2.75
N PHE A 20 3.09 0.02 -3.11
CA PHE A 20 1.85 0.75 -2.84
C PHE A 20 1.62 0.91 -1.32
N PHE A 21 1.85 -0.15 -0.56
CA PHE A 21 1.71 -0.14 0.90
C PHE A 21 2.56 0.97 1.53
N VAL A 22 3.84 1.04 1.18
CA VAL A 22 4.78 2.01 1.75
C VAL A 22 4.42 3.44 1.32
N VAL A 23 4.18 3.65 0.02
CA VAL A 23 3.88 4.99 -0.52
C VAL A 23 2.60 5.56 0.10
N VAL A 24 1.53 4.77 0.14
CA VAL A 24 0.25 5.24 0.68
C VAL A 24 0.31 5.41 2.20
N ALA A 25 1.07 4.57 2.91
CA ALA A 25 1.27 4.74 4.35
C ALA A 25 1.99 6.06 4.66
N ILE A 26 3.07 6.37 3.94
CA ILE A 26 3.81 7.64 4.11
C ILE A 26 2.89 8.84 3.79
N LEU A 27 2.14 8.79 2.69
CA LEU A 27 1.21 9.86 2.32
C LEU A 27 0.17 10.09 3.41
N LYS A 28 -0.44 9.03 3.97
CA LYS A 28 -1.41 9.16 5.06
C LYS A 28 -0.81 9.80 6.31
N ILE A 29 0.40 9.39 6.70
CA ILE A 29 1.11 9.96 7.85
C ILE A 29 1.34 11.46 7.63
N ILE A 30 1.88 11.84 6.47
CA ILE A 30 2.16 13.24 6.13
C ILE A 30 0.86 14.08 6.14
N ILE A 31 -0.19 13.59 5.48
CA ILE A 31 -1.49 14.26 5.42
C ILE A 31 -2.07 14.45 6.83
N SER A 32 -1.99 13.43 7.68
CA SER A 32 -2.50 13.50 9.05
C SER A 32 -1.71 14.47 9.91
N MET A 33 -0.38 14.53 9.77
CA MET A 33 0.44 15.54 10.46
C MET A 33 0.05 16.96 10.06
N PHE A 34 -0.18 17.23 8.76
CA PHE A 34 -0.64 18.55 8.32
C PHE A 34 -2.08 18.86 8.79
N LYS A 35 -2.96 17.86 8.78
CA LYS A 35 -4.37 18.02 9.19
C LYS A 35 -4.50 18.31 10.68
N ASN A 36 -3.72 17.64 11.51
CA ASN A 36 -3.80 17.74 12.97
C ASN A 36 -2.84 18.78 13.56
N GLY A 37 -1.89 19.28 12.75
CA GLY A 37 -0.94 20.32 13.15
C GLY A 37 0.24 19.83 13.98
N ASP A 38 0.27 18.55 14.37
CA ASP A 38 1.33 17.94 15.16
C ASP A 38 1.49 16.43 14.90
N VAL A 39 2.55 15.86 15.49
CA VAL A 39 2.82 14.42 15.46
C VAL A 39 1.84 13.65 16.35
N SER A 40 1.39 14.25 17.46
CA SER A 40 0.50 13.59 18.43
C SER A 40 -0.84 13.24 17.82
N GLY A 41 -1.44 14.13 17.02
CA GLY A 41 -2.70 13.87 16.34
C GLY A 41 -2.61 12.74 15.32
N MET A 42 -1.46 12.60 14.63
CA MET A 42 -1.21 11.46 13.74
C MET A 42 -1.10 10.13 14.52
N ILE A 43 -0.48 10.15 15.71
CA ILE A 43 -0.44 8.97 16.59
C ILE A 43 -1.84 8.60 17.06
N THR A 44 -2.65 9.55 17.50
CA THR A 44 -4.04 9.28 17.92
C THR A 44 -4.89 8.75 16.76
N GLU A 45 -4.71 9.29 15.56
CA GLU A 45 -5.51 8.93 14.39
C GLU A 45 -5.20 7.51 13.87
N TYR A 46 -3.93 7.11 13.81
CA TYR A 46 -3.55 5.83 13.18
C TYR A 46 -2.83 4.84 14.08
N PHE A 47 -2.24 5.27 15.20
CA PHE A 47 -1.37 4.44 16.03
C PHE A 47 -1.88 4.28 17.47
N SER A 48 -3.12 4.68 17.76
CA SER A 48 -3.78 4.36 19.03
C SER A 48 -4.11 2.87 19.10
N ALA A 49 -4.34 2.36 20.32
CA ALA A 49 -4.70 0.95 20.54
C ALA A 49 -5.95 0.51 19.76
N GLU A 50 -6.88 1.44 19.52
CA GLU A 50 -8.14 1.22 18.82
C GLU A 50 -7.96 1.30 17.30
N ASN A 51 -7.08 2.19 16.81
CA ASN A 51 -7.01 2.54 15.37
C ASN A 51 -5.87 1.83 14.61
N TRP A 52 -4.83 1.35 15.30
CA TRP A 52 -3.69 0.67 14.68
C TRP A 52 -4.11 -0.53 13.81
N LEU A 53 -4.92 -1.43 14.36
CA LEU A 53 -5.32 -2.65 13.67
C LEU A 53 -6.25 -2.36 12.47
N PRO A 54 -7.29 -1.49 12.59
CA PRO A 54 -8.06 -1.03 11.44
C PRO A 54 -7.20 -0.38 10.36
N PHE A 55 -6.28 0.50 10.73
CA PHE A 55 -5.36 1.15 9.79
C PHE A 55 -4.55 0.12 9.01
N LEU A 56 -3.90 -0.80 9.71
CA LEU A 56 -3.08 -1.84 9.09
C LEU A 56 -3.90 -2.77 8.21
N THR A 57 -5.10 -3.16 8.65
CA THR A 57 -5.98 -4.08 7.91
C THR A 57 -6.43 -3.47 6.58
N ILE A 58 -6.91 -2.22 6.60
CA ILE A 58 -7.31 -1.51 5.40
C ILE A 58 -6.11 -1.29 4.48
N GLN A 59 -4.95 -0.92 5.05
CA GLN A 59 -3.73 -0.69 4.29
C GLN A 59 -3.25 -1.96 3.59
N LEU A 60 -3.23 -3.09 4.29
CA LEU A 60 -2.87 -4.40 3.72
C LEU A 60 -3.88 -4.82 2.64
N GLY A 61 -5.18 -4.73 2.91
CA GLY A 61 -6.23 -5.10 1.97
C GLY A 61 -6.13 -4.32 0.66
N MET A 62 -6.05 -2.99 0.74
CA MET A 62 -5.92 -2.12 -0.45
C MET A 62 -4.63 -2.39 -1.22
N SER A 63 -3.53 -2.63 -0.51
CA SER A 63 -2.23 -2.92 -1.14
C SER A 63 -2.24 -4.25 -1.87
N LEU A 64 -2.86 -5.29 -1.30
CA LEU A 64 -3.01 -6.60 -1.93
C LEU A 64 -3.88 -6.51 -3.19
N ILE A 65 -5.02 -5.81 -3.12
CA ILE A 65 -5.90 -5.59 -4.28
C ILE A 65 -5.12 -4.88 -5.39
N TYR A 66 -4.42 -3.79 -5.06
CA TYR A 66 -3.61 -3.06 -6.02
C TYR A 66 -2.53 -3.94 -6.65
N GLY A 67 -1.80 -4.72 -5.85
CA GLY A 67 -0.76 -5.60 -6.35
C GLY A 67 -1.29 -6.72 -7.25
N LEU A 68 -2.46 -7.27 -6.94
CA LEU A 68 -3.15 -8.25 -7.80
C LEU A 68 -3.52 -7.64 -9.15
N LEU A 69 -4.13 -6.46 -9.15
CA LEU A 69 -4.53 -5.77 -10.38
C LEU A 69 -3.31 -5.42 -11.24
N MET A 70 -2.26 -4.87 -10.64
CA MET A 70 -1.03 -4.49 -11.37
C MET A 70 -0.26 -5.71 -11.87
N ALA A 71 -0.11 -6.74 -11.05
CA ALA A 71 0.50 -7.98 -11.49
C ALA A 71 -0.28 -8.60 -12.66
N GLY A 72 -1.62 -8.58 -12.59
CA GLY A 72 -2.49 -9.08 -13.65
C GLY A 72 -2.31 -8.30 -14.95
N TYR A 73 -2.36 -6.96 -14.86
CA TYR A 73 -2.16 -6.07 -16.00
C TYR A 73 -0.80 -6.29 -16.67
N TYR A 74 0.30 -6.26 -15.91
CA TYR A 74 1.65 -6.37 -16.47
C TYR A 74 1.98 -7.76 -17.00
N LYS A 75 1.35 -8.81 -16.47
CA LYS A 75 1.62 -10.19 -16.88
C LYS A 75 0.74 -10.64 -18.04
N PHE A 76 -0.56 -10.32 -18.01
CA PHE A 76 -1.54 -10.90 -18.92
C PHE A 76 -2.04 -9.92 -20.00
N ILE A 77 -2.12 -8.62 -19.69
CA ILE A 77 -2.74 -7.63 -20.58
C ILE A 77 -1.69 -6.85 -21.38
N LYS A 78 -0.65 -6.35 -20.70
CA LYS A 78 0.37 -5.52 -21.31
C LYS A 78 1.23 -6.34 -22.28
N LYS A 79 1.12 -6.01 -23.58
CA LYS A 79 1.86 -6.66 -24.66
C LYS A 79 3.37 -6.44 -24.55
#